data_AF-A0A6A6Y2D7-F1
#
_entry.id   AF-A0A6A6Y2D7-F1
#
_cell.length_a   1.000
_cell.length_b   1.000
_cell.length_c   1.000
_cell.angle_alpha   90.00
_cell.angle_beta   90.00
_cell.angle_gamma   90.00
#
_symmetry.space_group_name_H-M   'P 1'
#
loop_
_entity.id
_entity.type
_entity.pdbx_description
1 polymer ?
#
loop_
_entity_poly.entity_id
_entity_poly.type
_entity_poly.pdbx_seq_one_letter_code
_entity_poly.pdbx_strand_id
1 'polypeptide(L)'
;MPEHSLQQQSYDQHIGMLRAIIADDHFGGQMSSKIVDAWLEGLKPSSRIPLPPEVQGFYGGSVKASLPIEVARASYKFIAHETTDKEKVAKYALRMLVALSVLDIDQVAQDEPNLAALALWHKALALVRLPDSVDRLADTFRRYEEVRPRSNLSDSKLPQPERLKTRLHSVAEDLENTSASKWLGNWRPKDSG
;
A
#
# COMPACT_ATOMS: atom_id res chain seq x y z
N MET A 1 10.75 -28.95 -3.88
CA MET A 1 11.18 -27.53 -3.83
C MET A 1 10.48 -26.90 -2.64
N PRO A 2 11.12 -26.07 -1.81
CA PRO A 2 10.38 -25.35 -0.78
C PRO A 2 9.38 -24.42 -1.48
N GLU A 3 8.09 -24.56 -1.16
CA GLU A 3 7.07 -23.62 -1.64
C GLU A 3 7.35 -22.25 -1.00
N HIS A 4 7.85 -21.33 -1.81
CA HIS A 4 7.98 -19.94 -1.39
C HIS A 4 6.59 -19.34 -1.21
N SER A 5 6.36 -18.60 -0.12
CA SER A 5 5.10 -17.87 0.08
C SER A 5 4.83 -16.93 -1.09
N LEU A 6 3.56 -16.60 -1.35
CA LEU A 6 3.18 -15.66 -2.42
C LEU A 6 3.93 -14.32 -2.30
N GLN A 7 4.16 -13.84 -1.08
CA GLN A 7 4.93 -12.63 -0.83
C GLN A 7 6.39 -12.78 -1.26
N GLN A 8 7.01 -13.94 -0.98
CA GLN A 8 8.39 -14.20 -1.38
C GLN A 8 8.52 -14.29 -2.90
N GLN A 9 7.59 -14.98 -3.57
CA GLN A 9 7.54 -15.02 -5.04
C GLN A 9 7.38 -13.61 -5.63
N SER A 10 6.51 -12.79 -5.04
CA SER A 10 6.35 -11.39 -5.46
C SER A 10 7.62 -10.56 -5.25
N TYR A 11 8.34 -10.77 -4.15
CA TYR A 11 9.61 -10.08 -3.90
C TYR A 11 10.64 -10.45 -4.98
N ASP A 12 10.81 -11.74 -5.24
CA ASP A 12 11.80 -12.25 -6.21
C ASP A 12 11.48 -11.77 -7.64
N GLN A 13 10.19 -11.76 -8.03
CA GLN A 13 9.75 -11.26 -9.33
C GLN A 13 10.00 -9.75 -9.51
N HIS A 14 9.88 -8.96 -8.45
CA HIS A 14 9.85 -7.50 -8.54
C HIS A 14 11.04 -6.79 -7.89
N ILE A 15 12.09 -7.52 -7.49
CA ILE A 15 13.25 -6.97 -6.78
C ILE A 15 13.88 -5.77 -7.49
N GLY A 16 13.98 -5.79 -8.83
CA GLY A 16 14.50 -4.67 -9.61
C GLY A 16 13.64 -3.40 -9.50
N MET A 17 12.32 -3.56 -9.47
CA MET A 17 11.39 -2.45 -9.28
C MET A 17 11.43 -1.93 -7.84
N LEU A 18 11.46 -2.82 -6.84
CA LEU A 18 11.60 -2.44 -5.44
C LEU A 18 12.88 -1.64 -5.22
N ARG A 19 13.99 -2.05 -5.83
CA ARG A 19 15.26 -1.31 -5.81
C ARG A 19 15.09 0.10 -6.36
N ALA A 20 14.46 0.24 -7.53
CA ALA A 20 14.23 1.54 -8.16
C ALA A 20 13.33 2.45 -7.30
N ILE A 21 12.30 1.91 -6.68
CA ILE A 21 11.43 2.69 -5.77
C ILE A 21 12.26 3.20 -4.58
N ILE A 22 13.06 2.34 -3.95
CA ILE A 22 13.88 2.76 -2.80
C ILE A 22 14.93 3.81 -3.24
N ALA A 23 15.66 3.54 -4.32
CA ALA A 23 16.74 4.42 -4.76
C ALA A 23 16.23 5.78 -5.25
N ASP A 24 15.20 5.76 -6.10
CA ASP A 24 14.77 6.95 -6.83
C ASP A 24 13.59 7.62 -6.13
N ASP A 25 12.53 6.86 -5.85
CA ASP A 25 11.29 7.44 -5.32
C ASP A 25 11.44 7.83 -3.84
N HIS A 26 12.14 7.02 -3.03
CA HIS A 26 12.35 7.30 -1.61
C HIS A 26 13.55 8.22 -1.39
N PHE A 27 14.74 7.85 -1.90
CA PHE A 27 15.97 8.59 -1.65
C PHE A 27 16.35 9.65 -2.70
N GLY A 28 15.62 9.78 -3.81
CA GLY A 28 15.90 10.80 -4.82
C GLY A 28 17.21 10.59 -5.58
N GLY A 29 17.72 9.35 -5.65
CA GLY A 29 18.93 8.99 -6.39
C GLY A 29 20.26 9.37 -5.71
N GLN A 30 20.23 9.89 -4.48
CA GLN A 30 21.44 10.37 -3.78
C GLN A 30 22.06 9.34 -2.83
N MET A 31 21.37 8.23 -2.58
CA MET A 31 21.77 7.27 -1.56
C MET A 31 22.73 6.20 -2.10
N SER A 32 23.69 5.79 -1.25
CA SER A 32 24.61 4.71 -1.62
C SER A 32 23.88 3.39 -1.86
N SER A 33 24.38 2.58 -2.81
CA SER A 33 23.82 1.27 -3.13
C SER A 33 23.75 0.34 -1.92
N LYS A 34 24.71 0.41 -1.00
CA LYS A 34 24.73 -0.39 0.24
C LYS A 34 23.50 -0.15 1.13
N ILE A 35 23.02 1.10 1.22
CA ILE A 35 21.82 1.42 2.01
C ILE A 35 20.57 0.94 1.29
N VAL A 36 20.52 1.06 -0.05
CA VAL A 36 19.42 0.50 -0.85
C VAL A 36 19.35 -1.02 -0.69
N ASP A 37 20.50 -1.70 -0.68
CA ASP A 37 20.60 -3.15 -0.46
C ASP A 37 20.10 -3.56 0.92
N ALA A 38 20.44 -2.79 1.97
CA ALA A 38 19.95 -3.03 3.32
C ALA A 38 18.42 -2.89 3.43
N TRP A 39 17.83 -1.92 2.72
CA TRP A 39 16.37 -1.78 2.64
C TRP A 39 15.72 -2.96 1.91
N LEU A 40 16.32 -3.44 0.81
CA LEU A 40 15.84 -4.62 0.11
C LEU A 40 15.85 -5.86 1.00
N GLU A 41 16.91 -6.08 1.77
CA GLU A 41 16.94 -7.19 2.74
C GLU A 41 15.96 -7.00 3.90
N GLY A 42 15.62 -5.77 4.26
CA GLY A 42 14.52 -5.48 5.19
C GLY A 42 13.13 -5.80 4.62
N LEU A 43 12.93 -5.60 3.31
CA LEU A 43 11.67 -5.89 2.61
C LEU A 43 11.45 -7.39 2.35
N LYS A 44 12.53 -8.17 2.30
CA LYS A 44 12.46 -9.59 1.96
C LYS A 44 11.57 -10.34 2.96
N PRO A 45 10.49 -11.01 2.52
CA PRO A 45 9.56 -11.68 3.43
C PRO A 45 10.21 -12.73 4.32
N SER A 46 11.21 -13.45 3.80
CA SER A 46 12.01 -14.43 4.53
C SER A 46 13.05 -13.81 5.47
N SER A 47 13.23 -12.49 5.48
CA SER A 47 14.22 -11.82 6.30
C SER A 47 13.97 -12.09 7.79
N ARG A 48 15.06 -12.42 8.48
CA ARG A 48 15.09 -12.67 9.93
C ARG A 48 15.93 -11.65 10.67
N ILE A 49 16.27 -10.53 10.02
CA ILE A 49 17.07 -9.48 10.66
C ILE A 49 16.28 -8.99 11.89
N PRO A 50 16.78 -9.22 13.11
CA PRO A 50 16.08 -8.81 14.30
C PRO A 50 16.10 -7.29 14.38
N LEU A 51 14.96 -6.70 14.71
CA LEU A 51 14.91 -5.29 15.07
C LEU A 51 15.43 -5.13 16.50
N PRO A 52 16.25 -4.12 16.78
CA PRO A 52 16.59 -3.79 18.16
C PRO A 52 15.31 -3.56 18.98
N PRO A 53 15.25 -3.95 20.26
CA PRO A 53 14.02 -3.96 21.07
C PRO A 53 13.29 -2.61 21.23
N GLU A 54 13.96 -1.51 20.91
CA GLU A 54 13.45 -0.13 21.04
C GLU A 54 13.18 0.54 19.68
N VAL A 55 13.50 -0.14 18.58
CA VAL A 55 13.29 0.40 17.24
C VAL A 55 11.86 0.10 16.81
N GLN A 56 11.02 1.12 16.89
CA GLN A 56 9.73 1.11 16.21
C GLN A 56 9.94 1.29 14.71
N GLY A 57 9.16 0.55 13.94
CA GLY A 57 8.99 0.78 12.53
C GLY A 57 8.33 2.12 12.24
N PHE A 58 8.28 2.44 10.95
CA PHE A 58 7.52 3.59 10.50
C PHE A 58 6.07 3.44 11.04
N TYR A 59 5.49 4.53 11.50
CA TYR A 59 4.12 4.54 12.05
C TYR A 59 3.92 3.81 13.41
N GLY A 60 4.99 3.47 14.13
CA GLY A 60 4.91 3.00 15.53
C GLY A 60 4.62 1.51 15.72
N GLY A 61 4.73 0.70 14.66
CA GLY A 61 4.58 -0.77 14.70
C GLY A 61 5.87 -1.48 14.29
N SER A 62 5.79 -2.69 13.74
CA SER A 62 6.98 -3.42 13.29
C SER A 62 7.61 -2.79 12.05
N VAL A 63 8.95 -2.78 11.97
CA VAL A 63 9.65 -2.34 10.74
C VAL A 63 9.26 -3.24 9.57
N LYS A 64 9.07 -4.54 9.79
CA LYS A 64 8.73 -5.49 8.72
C LYS A 64 7.39 -5.15 8.05
N ALA A 65 6.36 -4.81 8.83
CA ALA A 65 5.07 -4.43 8.27
C ALA A 65 5.05 -2.98 7.74
N SER A 66 5.84 -2.08 8.33
CA SER A 66 5.83 -0.66 7.99
C SER A 66 6.75 -0.28 6.82
N LEU A 67 7.85 -1.00 6.59
CA LEU A 67 8.80 -0.72 5.52
C LEU A 67 8.14 -0.77 4.13
N PRO A 68 7.34 -1.79 3.78
CA PRO A 68 6.67 -1.83 2.48
C PRO A 68 5.62 -0.71 2.31
N ILE A 69 4.99 -0.27 3.41
CA ILE A 69 4.08 0.88 3.42
C ILE A 69 4.84 2.17 3.13
N GLU A 70 6.02 2.36 3.75
CA GLU A 70 6.86 3.53 3.49
C GLU A 70 7.35 3.58 2.04
N VAL A 71 7.73 2.42 1.49
CA VAL A 71 8.14 2.30 0.08
C VAL A 71 6.97 2.61 -0.86
N ALA A 72 5.74 2.16 -0.54
CA ALA A 72 4.55 2.55 -1.30
C ALA A 72 4.26 4.06 -1.20
N ARG A 73 4.37 4.64 0.00
CA ARG A 73 4.20 6.08 0.23
C ARG A 73 5.20 6.91 -0.56
N ALA A 74 6.45 6.44 -0.72
CA ALA A 74 7.46 7.11 -1.51
C ALA A 74 7.05 7.29 -2.98
N SER A 75 6.37 6.30 -3.57
CA SER A 75 5.79 6.44 -4.92
C SER A 75 4.52 7.30 -4.92
N TYR A 76 3.68 7.22 -3.89
CA TYR A 76 2.42 7.98 -3.81
C TYR A 76 2.62 9.50 -3.94
N LYS A 77 3.70 10.06 -3.39
CA LYS A 77 3.96 11.51 -3.42
C LYS A 77 4.01 12.09 -4.84
N PHE A 78 4.35 11.28 -5.85
CA PHE A 78 4.41 11.71 -7.25
C PHE A 78 3.04 11.77 -7.92
N ILE A 79 2.02 11.13 -7.35
CA ILE A 79 0.66 10.99 -7.92
C ILE A 79 -0.45 11.41 -6.96
N ALA A 80 -0.11 12.02 -5.84
CA ALA A 80 -1.06 12.47 -4.83
C ALA A 80 -2.05 13.50 -5.40
N HIS A 81 -1.55 14.39 -6.28
CA HIS A 81 -2.30 15.45 -6.94
C HIS A 81 -2.19 15.39 -8.48
N GLU A 82 -1.65 14.30 -9.02
CA GLU A 82 -1.51 14.12 -10.47
C GLU A 82 -2.80 13.51 -11.04
N THR A 83 -3.40 14.19 -12.01
CA THR A 83 -4.64 13.79 -12.68
C THR A 83 -4.54 13.84 -14.21
N THR A 84 -3.48 14.44 -14.74
CA THR A 84 -3.34 14.69 -16.19
C THR A 84 -2.42 13.66 -16.85
N ASP A 85 -1.28 13.36 -16.24
CA ASP A 85 -0.32 12.39 -16.77
C ASP A 85 -0.74 10.95 -16.39
N LYS A 86 -1.62 10.35 -17.20
CA LYS A 86 -2.18 9.02 -16.96
C LYS A 86 -1.11 7.91 -16.93
N GLU A 87 -0.03 8.06 -17.71
CA GLU A 87 1.08 7.09 -17.73
C GLU A 87 1.88 7.15 -16.43
N LYS A 88 2.21 8.35 -15.96
CA LYS A 88 2.86 8.57 -14.67
C LYS A 88 1.99 8.06 -13.52
N VAL A 89 0.68 8.34 -13.56
CA VAL A 89 -0.29 7.83 -12.59
C VAL A 89 -0.24 6.31 -12.53
N ALA A 90 -0.36 5.64 -13.67
CA ALA A 90 -0.31 4.18 -13.74
C ALA A 90 1.03 3.62 -13.25
N LYS A 91 2.15 4.21 -13.69
CA LYS A 91 3.51 3.81 -13.27
C LYS A 91 3.67 3.80 -11.76
N TYR A 92 3.35 4.91 -11.09
CA TYR A 92 3.54 5.00 -9.64
C TYR A 92 2.47 4.24 -8.86
N ALA A 93 1.23 4.11 -9.37
CA ALA A 93 0.23 3.24 -8.78
C ALA A 93 0.67 1.78 -8.80
N LEU A 94 1.23 1.29 -9.91
CA LEU A 94 1.80 -0.07 -9.99
C LEU A 94 2.97 -0.26 -9.01
N ARG A 95 3.85 0.73 -8.90
CA ARG A 95 4.95 0.71 -7.91
C ARG A 95 4.44 0.61 -6.48
N MET A 96 3.39 1.34 -6.12
CA MET A 96 2.73 1.21 -4.81
C MET A 96 2.22 -0.23 -4.57
N LEU A 97 1.57 -0.84 -5.58
CA LEU A 97 1.05 -2.20 -5.47
C LEU A 97 2.16 -3.25 -5.32
N VAL A 98 3.27 -3.08 -6.05
CA VAL A 98 4.46 -3.94 -5.95
C VAL A 98 5.14 -3.77 -4.59
N ALA A 99 5.23 -2.55 -4.06
CA ALA A 99 5.74 -2.32 -2.73
C ALA A 99 4.88 -3.04 -1.68
N LEU A 100 3.56 -2.99 -1.79
CA LEU A 100 2.65 -3.62 -0.82
C LEU A 100 2.48 -5.14 -1.00
N SER A 101 2.85 -5.71 -2.15
CA SER A 101 2.62 -7.14 -2.43
C SER A 101 3.56 -8.08 -1.66
N VAL A 102 4.63 -7.55 -1.06
CA VAL A 102 5.51 -8.32 -0.16
C VAL A 102 4.95 -8.44 1.26
N LEU A 103 3.85 -7.75 1.57
CA LEU A 103 3.15 -7.87 2.85
C LEU A 103 2.12 -8.99 2.82
N ASP A 104 2.12 -9.79 3.89
CA ASP A 104 0.96 -10.59 4.25
C ASP A 104 -0.02 -9.72 5.05
N ILE A 105 -0.91 -9.03 4.33
CA ILE A 105 -1.86 -8.09 4.94
C ILE A 105 -2.82 -8.82 5.90
N ASP A 106 -3.12 -10.10 5.67
CA ASP A 106 -4.03 -10.84 6.54
C ASP A 106 -3.38 -11.16 7.89
N GLN A 107 -2.11 -11.59 7.87
CA GLN A 107 -1.34 -11.74 9.10
C GLN A 107 -1.17 -10.40 9.83
N VAL A 108 -0.77 -9.35 9.10
CA VAL A 108 -0.61 -8.00 9.69
C VAL A 108 -1.93 -7.47 10.24
N ALA A 109 -3.08 -7.81 9.65
CA ALA A 109 -4.39 -7.40 10.18
C ALA A 109 -4.70 -8.04 11.53
N GLN A 110 -4.16 -9.23 11.81
CA GLN A 110 -4.31 -9.86 13.12
C GLN A 110 -3.37 -9.26 14.16
N ASP A 111 -2.12 -9.05 13.78
CA ASP A 111 -1.07 -8.64 14.73
C ASP A 111 -1.02 -7.13 14.96
N GLU A 112 -1.19 -6.35 13.88
CA GLU A 112 -0.97 -4.90 13.85
C GLU A 112 -2.05 -4.17 13.01
N PRO A 113 -3.30 -4.07 13.51
CA PRO A 113 -4.43 -3.51 12.73
C PRO A 113 -4.20 -2.10 12.18
N ASN A 114 -3.43 -1.27 12.89
CA ASN A 114 -3.03 0.06 12.42
C ASN A 114 -2.25 0.01 11.10
N LEU A 115 -1.26 -0.88 11.02
CA LEU A 115 -0.41 -1.03 9.83
C LEU A 115 -1.16 -1.72 8.70
N ALA A 116 -1.99 -2.72 9.00
CA ALA A 116 -2.82 -3.35 7.97
C ALA A 116 -3.81 -2.37 7.35
N ALA A 117 -4.47 -1.52 8.16
CA ALA A 117 -5.39 -0.52 7.63
C ALA A 117 -4.63 0.56 6.82
N LEU A 118 -3.45 1.00 7.24
CA LEU A 118 -2.58 1.89 6.45
C LEU A 118 -2.20 1.26 5.10
N ALA A 119 -1.80 -0.02 5.09
CA ALA A 119 -1.46 -0.74 3.87
C ALA A 119 -2.66 -0.85 2.92
N LEU A 120 -3.83 -1.21 3.44
CA LEU A 120 -5.08 -1.31 2.66
C LEU A 120 -5.52 0.06 2.12
N TRP A 121 -5.34 1.14 2.89
CA TRP A 121 -5.59 2.50 2.42
C TRP A 121 -4.70 2.86 1.22
N HIS A 122 -3.38 2.65 1.33
CA HIS A 122 -2.46 2.91 0.21
C HIS A 122 -2.75 2.01 -0.99
N LYS A 123 -3.11 0.74 -0.77
CA LYS A 123 -3.51 -0.19 -1.82
C LYS A 123 -4.77 0.29 -2.54
N ALA A 124 -5.78 0.77 -1.82
CA ALA A 124 -6.99 1.33 -2.41
C ALA A 124 -6.70 2.59 -3.23
N LEU A 125 -5.84 3.49 -2.73
CA LEU A 125 -5.38 4.68 -3.45
C LEU A 125 -4.66 4.33 -4.77
N ALA A 126 -3.89 3.24 -4.80
CA ALA A 126 -3.25 2.77 -6.03
C ALA A 126 -4.27 2.14 -6.99
N LEU A 127 -5.13 1.24 -6.50
CA LEU A 127 -6.09 0.52 -7.34
C LEU A 127 -7.12 1.43 -7.99
N VAL A 128 -7.60 2.47 -7.31
CA VAL A 128 -8.55 3.43 -7.91
C VAL A 128 -7.96 4.21 -9.08
N ARG A 129 -6.62 4.31 -9.15
CA ARG A 129 -5.89 5.01 -10.21
C ARG A 129 -5.62 4.14 -11.43
N LEU A 130 -5.93 2.85 -11.38
CA LEU A 130 -5.68 1.91 -12.45
C LEU A 130 -6.99 1.53 -13.17
N PRO A 131 -6.97 1.41 -14.51
CA PRO A 131 -8.08 0.80 -15.23
C PRO A 131 -8.24 -0.66 -14.80
N ASP A 132 -9.45 -1.19 -14.96
CA ASP A 132 -9.80 -2.61 -14.78
C ASP A 132 -9.41 -3.22 -13.42
N SER A 133 -9.28 -2.36 -12.39
CA SER A 133 -8.88 -2.78 -11.05
C SER A 133 -10.04 -2.78 -10.04
N VAL A 134 -11.28 -2.64 -10.52
CA VAL A 134 -12.49 -2.50 -9.67
C VAL A 134 -12.68 -3.69 -8.73
N ASP A 135 -12.54 -4.92 -9.20
CA ASP A 135 -12.73 -6.10 -8.33
C ASP A 135 -11.70 -6.15 -7.20
N ARG A 136 -10.44 -5.85 -7.52
CA ARG A 136 -9.34 -5.76 -6.55
C ARG A 136 -9.55 -4.58 -5.59
N LEU A 137 -10.07 -3.46 -6.08
CA LEU A 137 -10.42 -2.29 -5.27
C LEU A 137 -11.54 -2.64 -4.30
N ALA A 138 -12.56 -3.36 -4.77
CA ALA A 138 -13.70 -3.79 -3.96
C ALA A 138 -13.28 -4.74 -2.84
N ASP A 139 -12.44 -5.73 -3.15
CA ASP A 139 -11.87 -6.61 -2.13
C ASP A 139 -11.03 -5.82 -1.10
N THR A 140 -10.16 -4.94 -1.58
CA THR A 140 -9.30 -4.11 -0.71
C THR A 140 -10.13 -3.21 0.19
N PHE A 141 -11.18 -2.60 -0.33
CA PHE A 141 -12.05 -1.68 0.41
C PHE A 141 -12.89 -2.41 1.46
N ARG A 142 -13.41 -3.61 1.13
CA ARG A 142 -14.11 -4.47 2.10
C ARG A 142 -13.20 -4.84 3.27
N ARG A 143 -11.98 -5.29 2.97
CA ARG A 143 -10.98 -5.59 4.00
C ARG A 143 -10.62 -4.36 4.83
N TYR A 144 -10.57 -3.19 4.20
CA TYR A 144 -10.35 -1.93 4.92
C TYR A 144 -11.48 -1.65 5.91
N GLU A 145 -12.75 -1.80 5.50
CA GLU A 145 -13.91 -1.66 6.40
C GLU A 145 -13.86 -2.63 7.59
N GLU A 146 -13.38 -3.85 7.38
CA GLU A 146 -13.28 -4.87 8.43
C GLU A 146 -12.13 -4.59 9.41
N VAL A 147 -10.99 -4.09 8.92
CA VAL A 147 -9.80 -3.85 9.75
C VAL A 147 -9.85 -2.48 10.42
N ARG A 148 -10.40 -1.45 9.77
CA ARG A 148 -10.37 -0.06 10.23
C ARG A 148 -10.95 0.15 11.65
N PRO A 149 -12.04 -0.49 12.08
CA PRO A 149 -12.57 -0.37 13.44
C PRO A 149 -11.62 -0.89 14.53
N ARG A 150 -10.72 -1.80 14.18
CA ARG A 150 -9.69 -2.35 15.09
C ARG A 150 -8.48 -1.45 15.23
N SER A 151 -8.34 -0.44 14.35
CA SER A 151 -7.26 0.55 14.43
C SER A 151 -7.60 1.66 15.41
N ASN A 152 -6.65 1.99 16.29
CA ASN A 152 -6.78 3.08 17.26
C ASN A 152 -6.42 4.47 16.68
N LEU A 153 -6.08 4.56 15.39
CA LEU A 153 -5.74 5.83 14.74
C LEU A 153 -6.99 6.70 14.57
N SER A 154 -6.82 8.01 14.74
CA SER A 154 -7.88 8.99 14.51
C SER A 154 -8.24 9.07 13.02
N ASP A 155 -9.45 9.53 12.71
CA ASP A 155 -9.90 9.78 11.32
C ASP A 155 -8.98 10.75 10.56
N SER A 156 -8.35 11.68 11.27
CA SER A 156 -7.37 12.61 10.69
C SER A 156 -6.08 11.91 10.21
N LYS A 157 -5.66 10.83 10.88
CA LYS A 157 -4.46 10.05 10.54
C LYS A 157 -4.78 8.91 9.56
N LEU A 158 -5.95 8.31 9.71
CA LEU A 158 -6.42 7.18 8.90
C LEU A 158 -7.94 7.31 8.72
N PRO A 159 -8.44 7.60 7.50
CA PRO A 159 -9.85 7.94 7.30
C PRO A 159 -10.80 6.79 7.70
N GLN A 160 -11.97 7.09 8.23
CA GLN A 160 -13.07 6.13 8.31
C GLN A 160 -13.50 5.71 6.91
N PRO A 161 -14.12 4.53 6.74
CA PRO A 161 -14.44 4.00 5.41
C PRO A 161 -15.21 4.98 4.52
N GLU A 162 -16.25 5.63 5.03
CA GLU A 162 -17.01 6.63 4.26
C GLU A 162 -16.14 7.80 3.76
N ARG A 163 -15.24 8.30 4.61
CA ARG A 163 -14.32 9.36 4.21
C ARG A 163 -13.31 8.87 3.18
N LEU A 164 -12.86 7.62 3.29
CA LEU A 164 -12.01 7.02 2.27
C LEU A 164 -12.76 6.86 0.94
N LYS A 165 -13.98 6.33 0.96
CA LYS A 165 -14.86 6.20 -0.21
C LYS A 165 -14.99 7.53 -0.96
N THR A 166 -15.33 8.61 -0.26
CA THR A 166 -15.46 9.95 -0.87
C THR A 166 -14.15 10.40 -1.51
N ARG A 167 -13.01 10.18 -0.84
CA ARG A 167 -11.69 10.50 -1.41
C ARG A 167 -11.39 9.68 -2.66
N LEU A 168 -11.65 8.37 -2.62
CA LEU A 168 -11.43 7.50 -3.77
C LEU A 168 -12.37 7.87 -4.93
N HIS A 169 -13.61 8.26 -4.64
CA HIS A 169 -14.58 8.65 -5.65
C HIS A 169 -14.11 9.89 -6.41
N SER A 170 -13.71 10.94 -5.67
CA SER A 170 -13.13 12.15 -6.27
C SER A 170 -11.90 11.83 -7.12
N VAL A 171 -10.98 10.99 -6.63
CA VAL A 171 -9.81 10.56 -7.42
C VAL A 171 -10.23 9.82 -8.71
N ALA A 172 -11.25 8.97 -8.63
CA ALA A 172 -11.74 8.24 -9.80
C ALA A 172 -12.40 9.19 -10.83
N GLU A 173 -13.15 10.19 -10.37
CA GLU A 173 -13.75 11.23 -11.21
C GLU A 173 -12.67 12.07 -11.90
N ASP A 174 -11.69 12.57 -11.14
CA ASP A 174 -10.59 13.40 -11.66
C ASP A 174 -9.73 12.67 -12.70
N LEU A 175 -9.61 11.34 -12.58
CA LEU A 175 -8.88 10.49 -13.53
C LEU A 175 -9.74 9.93 -14.65
N GLU A 176 -11.03 10.25 -14.68
CA GLU A 176 -12.02 9.70 -15.62
C GLU A 176 -12.09 8.16 -15.55
N ASN A 177 -11.79 7.55 -14.39
CA ASN A 177 -11.92 6.12 -14.15
C ASN A 177 -13.40 5.77 -13.88
N THR A 178 -14.20 5.77 -14.95
CA THR A 178 -15.66 5.62 -14.90
C THR A 178 -16.11 4.34 -14.20
N SER A 179 -15.40 3.23 -14.41
CA SER A 179 -15.69 1.94 -13.75
C SER A 179 -15.53 2.03 -12.24
N ALA A 180 -14.42 2.62 -11.75
CA ALA A 180 -14.17 2.79 -10.32
C ALA A 180 -15.12 3.82 -9.69
N SER A 181 -15.37 4.95 -10.36
CA SER A 181 -16.31 5.97 -9.92
C SER A 181 -17.73 5.38 -9.78
N LYS A 182 -18.24 4.69 -10.81
CA LYS A 182 -19.56 4.04 -10.76
C LYS A 182 -19.66 3.02 -9.63
N TRP A 183 -18.63 2.19 -9.44
CA TRP A 183 -18.64 1.20 -8.36
C TRP A 183 -18.64 1.89 -6.98
N LEU A 184 -17.78 2.89 -6.76
CA LEU A 184 -17.72 3.66 -5.52
C LEU A 184 -19.04 4.39 -5.24
N GLY A 185 -19.69 4.97 -6.24
CA GLY A 185 -21.00 5.61 -6.10
C GLY A 185 -22.11 4.64 -5.65
N ASN A 186 -22.00 3.37 -6.02
CA ASN A 186 -22.95 2.31 -5.65
C ASN A 186 -22.54 1.51 -4.41
N TRP A 187 -21.34 1.73 -3.87
CA TRP A 187 -20.87 0.99 -2.70
C TRP A 187 -21.76 1.29 -1.48
N ARG A 188 -22.32 0.24 -0.91
CA ARG A 188 -23.00 0.28 0.38
C ARG A 188 -22.13 -0.50 1.37
N PRO A 189 -21.80 0.09 2.54
CA PRO A 189 -21.21 -0.66 3.62
C PRO A 189 -22.04 -1.90 3.92
N LYS A 190 -21.43 -2.97 4.42
CA LYS A 190 -22.22 -4.02 5.06
C LYS A 190 -23.08 -3.37 6.14
N ASP A 191 -24.39 -3.61 6.07
CA ASP A 191 -25.32 -3.21 7.13
C ASP A 191 -24.69 -3.58 8.48
N SER A 192 -24.61 -2.59 9.37
CA SER A 192 -24.17 -2.78 10.74
C SER A 192 -25.25 -3.57 11.46
N GLY A 193 -25.25 -4.89 11.24
CA GLY A 193 -26.06 -5.84 12.00
C GLY A 193 -25.60 -5.94 13.44
#